data_AF-A0AAD9C8F4-F1
#
_entry.id   AF-A0AAD9C8F4-F1
#
_cell.length_a   1.000
_cell.length_b   1.000
_cell.length_c   1.000
_cell.angle_alpha   90.00
_cell.angle_beta   90.00
_cell.angle_gamma   90.00
#
_symmetry.space_group_name_H-M   'P 1'
#
loop_
_entity.id
_entity.type
_entity.pdbx_description
1 polymer ?
#
loop_
_entity_poly.entity_id
_entity_poly.type
_entity_poly.pdbx_seq_one_letter_code
_entity_poly.pdbx_strand_id
1 'polypeptide(L)'
;MKDVLRELQSLSLKLQKRDTSLVDASRHIHQTIEVLSVTKDNDGKTELKVKAGITSGQFKGVDIRETQPKVKKSQFYQSIIDNLTRRLPDSELVTMLKPMDQHFWPKERTELVLFGESEVGKFAKLLGESATEAVTFQLVGKRYQSL
;
A
#
# COMPACT_ATOMS: atom_id res chain seq x y z
N MET A 1 8.80 -9.68 15.71
CA MET A 1 7.47 -9.01 15.55
C MET A 1 7.52 -7.47 15.52
N LYS A 2 8.56 -6.81 16.05
CA LYS A 2 8.68 -5.32 16.02
C LYS A 2 8.66 -4.73 14.61
N ASP A 3 9.18 -5.44 13.62
CA ASP A 3 9.22 -4.96 12.24
C ASP A 3 7.81 -4.74 11.68
N VAL A 4 6.84 -5.63 11.97
CA VAL A 4 5.41 -5.44 11.63
C VAL A 4 4.87 -4.15 12.21
N LEU A 5 5.12 -3.90 13.50
CA LEU A 5 4.59 -2.72 14.18
C LEU A 5 5.15 -1.43 13.59
N ARG A 6 6.39 -1.44 13.09
CA ARG A 6 6.98 -0.30 12.38
C ARG A 6 6.33 -0.08 11.03
N GLU A 7 6.07 -1.15 10.27
CA GLU A 7 5.37 -1.03 8.99
C GLU A 7 3.94 -0.50 9.19
N LEU A 8 3.22 -1.00 10.19
CA LEU A 8 1.89 -0.50 10.53
C LEU A 8 1.91 0.97 11.02
N GLN A 9 2.92 1.36 11.79
CA GLN A 9 3.11 2.75 12.19
C GLN A 9 3.33 3.65 10.96
N SER A 10 4.21 3.24 10.06
CA SER A 10 4.49 3.95 8.81
C SER A 10 3.24 4.08 7.95
N LEU A 11 2.48 2.99 7.79
CA LEU A 11 1.20 3.00 7.08
C LEU A 11 0.21 3.96 7.73
N SER A 12 0.05 3.90 9.05
CA SER A 12 -0.85 4.80 9.79
C SER A 12 -0.53 6.27 9.56
N LEU A 13 0.75 6.64 9.60
CA LEU A 13 1.20 8.01 9.32
C LEU A 13 0.91 8.43 7.88
N LYS A 14 1.06 7.53 6.90
CA LYS A 14 0.71 7.79 5.51
C LYS A 14 -0.79 8.04 5.36
N LEU A 15 -1.63 7.17 5.92
CA LEU A 15 -3.09 7.25 5.80
C LEU A 15 -3.71 8.46 6.54
N GLN A 16 -3.04 8.98 7.56
CA GLN A 16 -3.51 10.15 8.30
C GLN A 16 -3.18 11.49 7.65
N LYS A 17 -2.39 11.53 6.57
CA LYS A 17 -2.09 12.80 5.92
C LYS A 17 -3.33 13.34 5.22
N ARG A 18 -3.56 14.65 5.33
CA ARG A 18 -4.74 15.34 4.78
C ARG A 18 -4.85 15.26 3.25
N ASP A 19 -3.72 15.10 2.57
CA ASP A 19 -3.59 15.07 1.12
C ASP A 19 -3.56 13.64 0.56
N THR A 20 -3.75 12.61 1.39
CA THR A 20 -3.77 11.23 0.91
C THR A 20 -5.05 10.95 0.13
N SER A 21 -4.92 10.77 -1.18
CA SER A 21 -6.04 10.35 -2.02
C SER A 21 -6.43 8.90 -1.73
N LEU A 22 -7.62 8.50 -2.20
CA LEU A 22 -8.06 7.10 -2.08
C LEU A 22 -7.11 6.14 -2.83
N VAL A 23 -6.54 6.59 -3.95
CA VAL A 23 -5.56 5.83 -4.74
C VAL A 23 -4.24 5.69 -3.97
N ASP A 24 -3.76 6.77 -3.34
CA ASP A 24 -2.58 6.73 -2.48
C ASP A 24 -2.76 5.77 -1.30
N ALA A 25 -3.91 5.85 -0.63
CA ALA A 25 -4.26 4.98 0.47
C ALA A 25 -4.26 3.51 0.04
N SER A 26 -4.93 3.18 -1.08
CA SER A 26 -4.94 1.82 -1.63
C SER A 26 -3.54 1.32 -1.95
N ARG A 27 -2.71 2.16 -2.60
CA ARG A 27 -1.32 1.84 -2.94
C ARG A 27 -0.47 1.59 -1.70
N HIS A 28 -0.59 2.44 -0.68
CA HIS A 28 0.17 2.28 0.56
C HIS A 28 -0.19 1.01 1.32
N ILE A 29 -1.47 0.64 1.38
CA ILE A 29 -1.90 -0.60 2.01
C ILE A 29 -1.34 -1.82 1.24
N HIS A 30 -1.42 -1.82 -0.10
CA HIS A 30 -0.84 -2.88 -0.93
C HIS A 30 0.66 -3.04 -0.70
N GLN A 31 1.42 -1.94 -0.74
CA GLN A 31 2.86 -1.95 -0.47
C GLN A 31 3.18 -2.51 0.92
N THR A 32 2.40 -2.14 1.95
CA THR A 32 2.59 -2.70 3.28
C THR A 32 2.28 -4.20 3.32
N ILE A 33 1.22 -4.67 2.65
CA ILE A 33 0.90 -6.10 2.54
C ILE A 33 2.06 -6.87 1.89
N GLU A 34 2.65 -6.36 0.81
CA GLU A 34 3.80 -6.98 0.14
C GLU A 34 5.00 -7.10 1.09
N VAL A 35 5.36 -6.01 1.77
CA VAL A 35 6.47 -6.00 2.73
C VAL A 35 6.22 -6.99 3.88
N LEU A 36 5.00 -7.02 4.42
CA LEU A 36 4.62 -7.97 5.47
C LEU A 36 4.65 -9.41 4.98
N SER A 37 4.24 -9.67 3.74
CA SER A 37 4.27 -11.01 3.15
C SER A 37 5.71 -11.51 3.00
N VAL A 38 6.62 -10.67 2.50
CA VAL A 38 8.05 -11.02 2.42
C VAL A 38 8.63 -11.24 3.82
N THR A 39 8.27 -10.40 4.79
CA THR A 39 8.80 -10.46 6.17
C THR A 39 8.15 -11.57 7.02
N LYS A 40 7.03 -12.14 6.57
CA LYS A 40 6.46 -13.35 7.16
C LYS A 40 7.42 -14.50 6.95
N ASP A 41 7.89 -14.68 5.71
CA ASP A 41 8.73 -15.80 5.30
C ASP A 41 10.23 -15.54 5.57
N ASN A 42 10.65 -14.28 5.51
CA ASN A 42 12.03 -13.85 5.75
C ASN A 42 12.15 -13.10 7.08
N ASP A 43 13.28 -13.20 7.77
CA ASP A 43 13.45 -12.44 9.02
C ASP A 43 13.75 -10.97 8.76
N GLY A 44 12.99 -10.10 9.43
CA GLY A 44 13.22 -8.67 9.43
C GLY A 44 14.48 -8.28 10.21
N LYS A 45 14.93 -7.03 10.01
CA LYS A 45 16.15 -6.49 10.65
C LYS A 45 16.13 -6.63 12.17
N THR A 46 14.98 -6.43 12.81
CA THR A 46 14.90 -6.57 14.27
C THR A 46 14.90 -8.03 14.69
N GLU A 47 14.18 -8.88 13.95
CA GLU A 47 14.13 -10.32 14.23
C GLU A 47 15.52 -10.96 14.18
N LEU A 48 16.34 -10.60 13.19
CA LEU A 48 17.73 -11.05 13.09
C LEU A 48 18.56 -10.66 14.33
N LYS A 49 18.42 -9.42 14.82
CA LYS A 49 19.12 -8.95 16.04
C LYS A 49 18.66 -9.69 17.29
N VAL A 50 17.37 -10.01 17.40
CA VAL A 50 16.82 -10.78 18.52
C VAL A 50 17.34 -12.21 18.49
N LYS A 51 17.33 -12.87 17.32
CA LYS A 51 17.90 -14.22 17.18
C LYS A 51 19.38 -14.27 17.59
N ALA A 52 20.18 -13.29 17.16
CA ALA A 52 21.58 -13.20 17.59
C ALA A 52 21.72 -13.04 19.12
N GLY A 53 20.88 -12.20 19.74
CA GLY A 53 20.85 -12.04 21.20
C GLY A 53 20.46 -13.31 21.97
N ILE A 54 19.49 -14.05 21.45
CA ILE A 54 19.09 -15.35 22.01
C ILE A 54 20.27 -16.34 21.96
N THR A 55 20.99 -16.41 20.83
CA THR A 55 22.19 -17.25 20.71
C THR A 55 23.26 -16.88 21.73
N SER A 56 23.44 -15.59 22.03
CA SER A 56 24.40 -15.14 23.05
C SER A 56 23.94 -15.31 24.50
N GLY A 57 22.69 -15.72 24.76
CA GLY A 57 22.12 -15.82 26.11
C GLY A 57 21.81 -14.49 26.79
N GLN A 58 22.25 -13.37 26.20
CA GLN A 58 22.03 -12.00 26.66
C GLN A 58 21.48 -11.12 25.55
N PHE A 59 20.59 -10.20 25.92
CA PHE A 59 20.17 -9.10 25.06
C PHE A 59 20.46 -7.77 25.74
N LYS A 60 21.36 -6.97 25.17
CA LYS A 60 21.81 -5.68 25.74
C LYS A 60 22.28 -5.78 27.21
N GLY A 61 23.02 -6.84 27.54
CA GLY A 61 23.55 -7.07 28.89
C GLY A 61 22.53 -7.59 29.91
N VAL A 62 21.32 -7.96 29.47
CA VAL A 62 20.30 -8.59 30.31
C VAL A 62 20.18 -10.06 29.92
N ASP A 63 20.28 -10.97 30.89
CA ASP A 63 20.11 -12.40 30.68
C ASP A 63 18.69 -12.72 30.23
N ILE A 64 18.58 -13.54 29.20
CA ILE A 64 17.29 -13.92 28.61
C ILE A 64 16.80 -15.20 29.29
N ARG A 65 15.61 -15.14 29.89
CA ARG A 65 14.91 -16.33 30.42
C ARG A 65 13.60 -16.52 29.68
N GLU A 66 13.31 -17.75 29.27
CA GLU A 66 12.09 -18.09 28.53
C GLU A 66 10.95 -18.32 29.53
N THR A 67 9.89 -17.51 29.48
CA THR A 67 8.82 -17.50 30.49
C THR A 67 7.43 -17.75 29.92
N GLN A 68 7.24 -17.64 28.60
CA GLN A 68 5.92 -17.80 27.96
C GLN A 68 6.00 -18.52 26.60
N PRO A 69 4.89 -19.13 26.14
CA PRO A 69 4.81 -19.76 24.82
C PRO A 69 5.06 -18.75 23.69
N LYS A 70 5.81 -19.18 22.68
CA LYS A 70 6.09 -18.35 21.49
C LYS A 70 4.84 -18.19 20.63
N VAL A 71 4.49 -16.93 20.34
CA VAL A 71 3.53 -16.60 19.28
C VAL A 71 4.09 -17.09 17.94
N LYS A 72 3.28 -17.83 17.18
CA LYS A 72 3.67 -18.30 15.84
C LYS A 72 3.78 -17.11 14.88
N LYS A 73 5.00 -16.77 14.46
CA LYS A 73 5.31 -15.66 13.54
C LYS A 73 4.40 -15.69 12.31
N SER A 74 4.35 -16.82 11.60
CA SER A 74 3.58 -16.95 10.36
C SER A 74 2.10 -16.64 10.55
N GLN A 75 1.49 -17.13 11.63
CA GLN A 75 0.09 -16.88 11.96
C GLN A 75 -0.16 -15.41 12.33
N PHE A 76 0.74 -14.80 13.09
CA PHE A 76 0.64 -13.39 13.44
C PHE A 76 0.73 -12.48 12.21
N TYR A 77 1.69 -12.71 11.32
CA TYR A 77 1.79 -11.91 10.10
C TYR A 77 0.58 -12.13 9.18
N GLN A 78 0.11 -13.38 9.04
CA GLN A 78 -1.05 -13.68 8.22
C GLN A 78 -2.31 -12.98 8.73
N SER A 79 -2.55 -12.97 10.05
CA SER A 79 -3.75 -12.31 10.60
C SER A 79 -3.75 -10.80 10.35
N ILE A 80 -2.58 -10.16 10.36
CA ILE A 80 -2.43 -8.74 10.01
C ILE A 80 -2.66 -8.53 8.51
N ILE A 81 -2.06 -9.36 7.65
CA ILE A 81 -2.27 -9.30 6.19
C ILE A 81 -3.76 -9.43 5.88
N ASP A 82 -4.43 -10.46 6.41
CA ASP A 82 -5.87 -10.68 6.19
C ASP A 82 -6.71 -9.50 6.67
N ASN A 83 -6.31 -8.85 7.77
CA ASN A 83 -7.00 -7.67 8.27
C ASN A 83 -6.83 -6.46 7.34
N LEU A 84 -5.62 -6.23 6.83
CA LEU A 84 -5.33 -5.16 5.88
C LEU A 84 -6.04 -5.41 4.55
N THR A 85 -5.99 -6.63 4.03
CA THR A 85 -6.67 -7.02 2.78
C THR A 85 -8.17 -6.80 2.88
N ARG A 86 -8.81 -7.18 4.01
CA ARG A 86 -10.25 -6.92 4.21
C ARG A 86 -10.61 -5.43 4.25
N ARG A 87 -9.65 -4.58 4.61
CA ARG A 87 -9.81 -3.12 4.70
C ARG A 87 -9.30 -2.38 3.47
N LEU A 88 -8.81 -3.11 2.46
CA LEU A 88 -8.46 -2.49 1.20
C LEU A 88 -9.71 -1.84 0.62
N PRO A 89 -9.62 -0.60 0.14
CA PRO A 89 -10.63 -0.04 -0.73
C PRO A 89 -10.46 -0.70 -2.11
N ASP A 90 -10.81 -1.99 -2.24
CA ASP A 90 -10.97 -2.67 -3.53
C ASP A 90 -12.36 -2.35 -4.10
N SER A 91 -12.62 -1.06 -4.22
CA SER A 91 -13.83 -0.58 -4.85
C SER A 91 -13.56 -0.30 -6.31
N GLU A 92 -14.57 -0.54 -7.14
CA GLU A 92 -14.63 -0.10 -8.54
C GLU A 92 -14.20 1.38 -8.67
N LEU A 93 -14.51 2.19 -7.66
CA LEU A 93 -14.07 3.58 -7.51
C LEU A 93 -12.55 3.76 -7.53
N VAL A 94 -11.76 2.93 -6.84
CA VAL A 94 -10.29 3.04 -6.91
C VAL A 94 -9.79 2.77 -8.32
N THR A 95 -10.35 1.77 -9.00
CA THR A 95 -10.03 1.49 -10.40
C THR A 95 -10.39 2.67 -11.30
N MET A 96 -11.54 3.30 -11.07
CA MET A 96 -11.97 4.49 -11.82
C MET A 96 -11.03 5.70 -11.58
N LEU A 97 -10.47 5.84 -10.38
CA LEU A 97 -9.61 6.96 -10.00
C LEU A 97 -8.13 6.76 -10.38
N LYS A 98 -7.67 5.52 -10.58
CA LYS A 98 -6.26 5.23 -10.95
C LYS A 98 -5.73 6.08 -12.10
N PRO A 99 -6.47 6.30 -13.21
CA PRO A 99 -5.95 7.09 -14.33
C PRO A 99 -5.83 8.59 -14.05
N MET A 100 -6.35 9.07 -12.92
CA MET A 100 -6.13 10.45 -12.47
C MET A 100 -4.79 10.61 -11.74
N ASP A 101 -4.18 9.52 -11.28
CA ASP A 101 -2.86 9.51 -10.66
C ASP A 101 -1.78 9.17 -11.70
N GLN A 102 -0.85 10.11 -11.90
CA GLN A 102 0.28 10.00 -12.83
C GLN A 102 1.17 8.78 -12.58
N HIS A 103 1.23 8.25 -11.35
CA HIS A 103 2.04 7.08 -11.04
C HIS A 103 1.56 5.82 -11.79
N PHE A 104 0.30 5.80 -12.25
CA PHE A 104 -0.27 4.70 -13.03
C PHE A 104 -0.23 4.95 -14.53
N TRP A 105 0.28 6.10 -14.97
CA TRP A 105 0.32 6.43 -16.38
C TRP A 105 1.32 5.55 -17.12
N PRO A 106 0.96 5.02 -18.31
CA PRO A 106 1.89 4.29 -19.14
C PRO A 106 3.00 5.24 -19.61
N LYS A 107 4.20 4.69 -19.78
CA LYS A 107 5.37 5.45 -20.23
C LYS A 107 5.30 5.76 -21.73
N GLU A 108 4.66 4.87 -22.49
CA GLU A 108 4.52 5.02 -23.93
C GLU A 108 3.43 6.04 -24.27
N ARG A 109 3.79 7.00 -25.13
CA ARG A 109 2.91 8.13 -25.46
C ARG A 109 1.63 7.70 -26.16
N THR A 110 1.71 6.68 -27.02
CA THR A 110 0.56 6.13 -27.75
C THR A 110 -0.47 5.51 -26.81
N GLU A 111 -0.02 4.85 -25.76
CA GLU A 111 -0.88 4.28 -24.72
C GLU A 111 -1.43 5.36 -23.78
N LEU A 112 -0.61 6.37 -23.46
CA LEU A 112 -0.97 7.45 -22.55
C LEU A 112 -2.19 8.25 -23.00
N VAL A 113 -2.31 8.50 -24.32
CA VAL A 113 -3.40 9.31 -24.88
C VAL A 113 -4.76 8.70 -24.49
N LEU A 114 -4.96 7.41 -24.72
CA LEU A 114 -6.24 6.74 -24.50
C LEU A 114 -6.39 6.14 -23.09
N PHE A 115 -5.34 6.19 -22.28
CA PHE A 115 -5.33 5.55 -20.96
C PHE A 115 -6.40 6.13 -20.02
N GLY A 116 -7.35 5.32 -19.56
CA GLY A 116 -8.30 5.74 -18.54
C GLY A 116 -9.56 6.45 -19.02
N GLU A 117 -9.80 6.58 -20.33
CA GLU A 117 -11.02 7.22 -20.85
C GLU A 117 -12.30 6.52 -20.37
N SER A 118 -12.27 5.19 -20.34
CA SER A 118 -13.39 4.36 -19.88
C SER A 118 -13.65 4.56 -18.39
N GLU A 119 -12.59 4.52 -17.59
CA GLU A 119 -12.59 4.70 -16.14
C GLU A 119 -13.10 6.09 -15.74
N VAL A 120 -12.57 7.15 -16.37
CA VAL A 120 -12.97 8.52 -16.11
C VAL A 120 -14.38 8.78 -16.62
N GLY A 121 -14.76 8.23 -17.77
CA GLY A 121 -16.13 8.31 -18.27
C GLY A 121 -17.15 7.63 -17.35
N LYS A 122 -16.81 6.47 -16.77
CA LYS A 122 -17.63 5.80 -15.74
C LYS A 122 -17.71 6.63 -14.46
N PHE A 123 -16.60 7.21 -14.03
CA PHE A 123 -16.56 8.05 -12.84
C PHE A 123 -17.41 9.32 -13.00
N ALA A 124 -17.31 10.00 -14.14
CA ALA A 124 -18.13 11.17 -14.45
C ALA A 124 -19.62 10.83 -14.42
N LYS A 125 -20.01 9.70 -15.03
CA LYS A 125 -21.41 9.23 -14.98
C LYS A 125 -21.88 8.95 -13.55
N LEU A 126 -21.03 8.38 -12.69
CA LEU A 126 -21.35 8.16 -11.28
C LEU A 126 -21.64 9.47 -10.54
N LEU A 127 -20.96 10.55 -10.92
CA LEU A 127 -21.15 11.89 -10.36
C LEU A 127 -22.31 12.67 -11.00
N GLY A 128 -22.96 12.12 -12.04
CA GLY A 128 -23.99 12.82 -12.80
C GLY A 128 -23.43 13.84 -13.80
N GLU A 129 -22.14 13.78 -14.09
CA GLU A 129 -21.41 14.72 -14.95
C GLU A 129 -21.27 14.20 -16.40
N SER A 130 -20.96 15.12 -17.32
CA SER A 130 -20.72 14.79 -18.73
C SER A 130 -19.43 13.98 -18.89
N ALA A 131 -19.56 12.71 -19.30
CA ALA A 131 -18.42 11.84 -19.59
C ALA A 131 -17.50 12.41 -20.69
N THR A 132 -18.08 13.04 -21.71
CA THR A 132 -17.32 13.62 -22.83
C THR A 132 -16.48 14.79 -22.37
N GLU A 133 -17.02 15.67 -21.53
CA GLU A 133 -16.28 16.82 -20.99
C GLU A 133 -15.16 16.34 -20.05
N ALA A 134 -15.46 15.41 -19.14
CA ALA A 134 -14.49 14.87 -18.19
C ALA A 134 -13.28 14.22 -18.90
N VAL A 135 -13.52 13.39 -19.92
CA VAL A 135 -12.46 12.78 -20.74
C VAL A 135 -11.66 13.85 -21.49
N THR A 136 -12.32 14.86 -22.04
CA THR A 136 -11.65 15.96 -22.73
C THR A 136 -10.74 16.74 -21.79
N PHE A 137 -11.20 17.07 -20.58
CA PHE A 137 -10.38 17.73 -19.56
C PHE A 137 -9.16 16.88 -19.17
N GLN A 138 -9.32 15.57 -18.99
CA GLN A 138 -8.21 14.67 -18.69
C GLN A 138 -7.17 14.64 -19.82
N LEU A 139 -7.61 14.55 -21.07
CA LEU A 139 -6.75 14.58 -22.25
C LEU A 139 -5.94 15.88 -22.34
N VAL A 140 -6.59 17.02 -22.06
CA VAL A 140 -5.93 18.33 -22.00
C VAL A 140 -4.88 18.35 -20.89
N GLY A 141 -5.22 17.89 -19.68
CA GLY A 141 -4.29 17.82 -18.54
C GLY A 141 -3.04 16.99 -18.84
N LYS A 142 -3.20 15.82 -19.48
CA LYS A 142 -2.08 14.97 -19.90
C LYS A 142 -1.15 15.65 -20.92
N ARG A 143 -1.71 16.41 -21.86
CA ARG A 143 -0.90 17.15 -22.85
C ARG A 143 -0.01 18.19 -22.18
N TYR A 144 -0.56 18.96 -21.23
CA TYR A 144 0.20 20.01 -20.53
C TYR A 144 1.28 19.46 -19.58
N GLN A 145 1.11 18.26 -19.04
CA GLN A 145 2.08 17.63 -18.13
C GLN A 145 3.14 16.79 -18.85
N SER A 146 3.05 16.67 -20.18
CA SER A 146 4.03 15.99 -21.05
C SER A 146 5.01 16.93 -21.75
N LEU A 147 4.96 18.23 -21.44
CA LEU A 147 5.86 19.30 -21.89
C LEU A 147 6.81 19.69 -20.76
#